data_AF-A0AAQ3QS10-F1
#
_entry.id   AF-A0AAQ3QS10-F1
#
_cell.length_a   1.000
_cell.length_b   1.000
_cell.length_c   1.000
_cell.angle_alpha   90.00
_cell.angle_beta   90.00
_cell.angle_gamma   90.00
#
_symmetry.space_group_name_H-M   'P 1'
#
loop_
_entity.id
_entity.type
_entity.pdbx_description
1 polymer ?
#
loop_
_entity_poly.entity_id
_entity_poly.type
_entity_poly.pdbx_seq_one_letter_code
_entity_poly.pdbx_strand_id
1 'polypeptide(L)'
;MNFQKDSIHLARGLSLLLYIIPVTLTSASTTDTFPEEPPQEPLPSRAPNAVETAIEAPQAAENLISEENLTALMEQNLGPDDDAGPPVILSPQAAIDLALKRNLGLAVTRYQPSISGDTLQIAESEFDPVISSSVNANDRVSPQAATNLEGVAQGAQPRNSGQSGEFGVSQKIPTGATVTAGTEINRSTTNSNRSFLNPEYTTNATLSVRQPLLRDFGAKVNLAEIAKARLALNQSRLAVRREVLDVIAAAEIRYWQLSAAKARKLLFDSNLELAENLLEENQERERLGLATRLDVLQAQASLAARSEDVILAQQATENAEDRLRTVLGDLNYGIEASLEVEELPEINPPVPEFREAVRSALAQDMDTQIQYEIIEQRKIDRSVARNRTLPTLDFTAGVGLLGLEGQPADAYDKALRGNGYNWSTGLELSFPWGMRSARAQLSTRKKQVLQEETELAVIQQELLLRLREAWRAVVAGKERTATTRASLVLNEESFVRERARYDAGASSFRNVLEAQRDFDEAKIRHLDAMIDLIESTVSLSRLDGTILIRHGFEWEEIDSETQTLPEPVEPLPVDNLGAPS
;
A
#
# COMPACT_ATOMS: atom_id res chain seq x y z
N MET A 1 0.11 -36.97 -25.04
CA MET A 1 0.10 -37.52 -26.41
C MET A 1 -0.57 -36.48 -27.31
N ASN A 2 0.24 -35.62 -27.95
CA ASN A 2 -0.05 -34.64 -29.00
C ASN A 2 0.97 -33.49 -28.88
N PHE A 3 2.18 -33.68 -29.42
CA PHE A 3 3.18 -32.62 -29.62
C PHE A 3 4.06 -33.00 -30.82
N GLN A 4 3.44 -33.23 -31.98
CA GLN A 4 4.16 -33.64 -33.20
C GLN A 4 3.78 -32.81 -34.44
N LYS A 5 3.22 -31.59 -34.27
CA LYS A 5 2.82 -30.77 -35.43
C LYS A 5 3.35 -29.34 -35.52
N ASP A 6 3.95 -28.77 -34.47
CA ASP A 6 4.40 -27.36 -34.55
C ASP A 6 5.92 -27.19 -34.82
N SER A 7 6.66 -28.29 -34.95
CA SER A 7 8.13 -28.26 -35.12
C SER A 7 8.60 -27.99 -36.56
N ILE A 8 7.69 -27.85 -37.54
CA ILE A 8 8.06 -27.75 -38.97
C ILE A 8 8.13 -26.30 -39.48
N HIS A 9 7.65 -25.32 -38.71
CA HIS A 9 7.70 -23.91 -39.15
C HIS A 9 8.92 -23.11 -38.65
N LEU A 10 9.71 -23.62 -37.69
CA LEU A 10 10.91 -22.92 -37.22
C LEU A 10 12.15 -23.12 -38.12
N ALA A 11 12.17 -24.17 -38.95
CA ALA A 11 13.33 -24.52 -39.79
C ALA A 11 13.45 -23.71 -41.10
N ARG A 12 12.52 -22.80 -41.41
CA ARG A 12 12.58 -21.93 -42.60
C ARG A 12 12.80 -20.44 -42.29
N GLY A 13 12.81 -20.03 -41.03
CA GLY A 13 13.05 -18.63 -40.62
C GLY A 13 14.52 -18.26 -40.40
N LEU A 14 15.40 -19.25 -40.16
CA LEU A 14 16.80 -18.99 -39.81
C LEU A 14 17.72 -18.65 -41.00
N SER A 15 17.20 -18.66 -42.23
CA SER A 15 18.03 -18.52 -43.43
C SER A 15 18.09 -17.10 -44.01
N LEU A 16 17.52 -16.08 -43.35
CA LEU A 16 17.40 -14.73 -43.94
C LEU A 16 17.87 -13.54 -43.09
N LEU A 17 18.52 -13.74 -41.94
CA LEU A 17 18.90 -12.64 -41.04
C LEU A 17 20.42 -12.59 -40.75
N LEU A 18 21.22 -12.78 -41.81
CA LEU A 18 22.69 -12.75 -41.70
C LEU A 18 23.34 -11.87 -42.77
N TYR A 19 22.68 -10.75 -43.09
CA TYR A 19 23.29 -9.69 -43.88
C TYR A 19 23.03 -8.34 -43.21
N ILE A 20 24.12 -7.57 -43.07
CA ILE A 20 24.20 -6.14 -42.68
C ILE A 20 24.38 -5.89 -41.17
N ILE A 21 25.61 -5.53 -40.77
CA ILE A 21 26.01 -4.27 -40.08
C ILE A 21 27.55 -4.32 -39.88
N PRO A 22 28.34 -3.32 -40.35
CA PRO A 22 29.68 -3.08 -39.84
C PRO A 22 29.66 -2.01 -38.72
N VAL A 23 30.30 -2.29 -37.59
CA VAL A 23 30.52 -1.33 -36.48
C VAL A 23 31.94 -0.77 -36.58
N THR A 24 32.07 0.55 -36.65
CA THR A 24 33.34 1.30 -36.52
C THR A 24 33.42 1.93 -35.13
N LEU A 25 34.43 1.59 -34.34
CA LEU A 25 34.74 2.25 -33.05
C LEU A 25 35.66 3.47 -33.27
N THR A 26 35.24 4.62 -32.78
CA THR A 26 36.08 5.83 -32.62
C THR A 26 36.21 6.13 -31.13
N SER A 27 37.43 6.18 -30.61
CA SER A 27 37.74 6.51 -29.22
C SER A 27 37.78 8.03 -29.01
N ALA A 28 36.97 8.54 -28.09
CA ALA A 28 37.09 9.90 -27.56
C ALA A 28 37.41 9.83 -26.06
N SER A 29 38.53 10.45 -25.68
CA SER A 29 38.97 10.66 -24.30
C SER A 29 38.37 11.96 -23.76
N THR A 30 37.65 11.91 -22.66
CA THR A 30 37.19 13.10 -21.93
C THR A 30 37.68 13.00 -20.49
N THR A 31 38.55 13.94 -20.12
CA THR A 31 38.99 14.23 -18.75
C THR A 31 37.88 14.96 -18.01
N ASP A 32 37.43 14.41 -16.89
CA ASP A 32 36.46 15.02 -15.98
C ASP A 32 37.19 15.75 -14.85
N THR A 33 36.86 17.02 -14.67
CA THR A 33 37.36 17.90 -13.59
C THR A 33 36.21 18.21 -12.64
N PHE A 34 36.42 17.93 -11.35
CA PHE A 34 35.54 18.30 -10.24
C PHE A 34 35.36 19.83 -10.14
N PRO A 35 34.15 20.35 -9.83
CA PRO A 35 33.98 21.69 -9.32
C PRO A 35 33.91 21.73 -7.79
N GLU A 36 34.66 22.68 -7.24
CA GLU A 36 34.69 23.09 -5.83
C GLU A 36 33.41 23.81 -5.39
N GLU A 37 33.12 23.66 -4.10
CA GLU A 37 32.07 24.26 -3.30
C GLU A 37 32.29 25.78 -3.08
N PRO A 38 31.28 26.65 -3.24
CA PRO A 38 31.40 28.06 -2.88
C PRO A 38 31.07 28.33 -1.39
N PRO A 39 31.67 29.37 -0.79
CA PRO A 39 31.71 29.59 0.66
C PRO A 39 30.42 30.15 1.27
N GLN A 40 30.23 29.82 2.55
CA GLN A 40 29.16 30.31 3.43
C GLN A 40 29.23 31.84 3.64
N GLU A 41 28.10 32.51 3.44
CA GLU A 41 27.87 33.89 3.89
C GLU A 41 27.39 33.95 5.36
N PRO A 42 27.86 34.93 6.15
CA PRO A 42 27.50 35.06 7.57
C PRO A 42 26.17 35.79 7.81
N LEU A 43 25.54 35.40 8.92
CA LEU A 43 24.29 35.91 9.50
C LEU A 43 24.21 37.45 9.61
N PRO A 44 23.03 38.06 9.38
CA PRO A 44 22.83 39.49 9.58
C PRO A 44 22.72 39.88 11.07
N SER A 45 23.25 41.08 11.31
CA SER A 45 23.39 41.81 12.55
C SER A 45 22.07 42.11 13.27
N ARG A 46 22.13 42.01 14.60
CA ARG A 46 21.14 42.46 15.59
C ARG A 46 21.04 43.99 15.58
N ALA A 47 19.83 44.53 15.41
CA ALA A 47 19.47 45.90 15.80
C ALA A 47 18.35 45.85 16.85
N PRO A 48 18.42 46.66 17.94
CA PRO A 48 17.39 46.73 18.97
C PRO A 48 16.35 47.83 18.66
N ASN A 49 15.24 47.77 19.38
CA ASN A 49 14.18 48.80 19.56
C ASN A 49 12.94 48.66 18.69
N ALA A 50 11.92 48.01 19.26
CA ALA A 50 10.51 48.33 19.07
C ALA A 50 9.70 47.75 20.25
N VAL A 51 9.84 48.36 21.42
CA VAL A 51 8.88 48.20 22.54
C VAL A 51 8.52 49.61 22.99
N GLU A 52 7.77 50.32 22.15
CA GLU A 52 7.07 51.54 22.57
C GLU A 52 6.06 51.95 21.48
N THR A 53 4.88 51.34 21.50
CA THR A 53 3.61 51.90 20.98
C THR A 53 2.50 50.89 21.28
N ALA A 54 2.06 50.88 22.54
CA ALA A 54 0.88 50.12 22.98
C ALA A 54 0.16 50.87 24.09
N ILE A 55 -0.14 52.16 23.88
CA ILE A 55 -1.12 52.91 24.68
C ILE A 55 -1.76 53.96 23.76
N GLU A 56 -2.69 53.53 22.88
CA GLU A 56 -3.74 54.38 22.31
C GLU A 56 -4.69 53.51 21.47
N ALA A 57 -5.87 53.20 22.02
CA ALA A 57 -7.15 53.03 21.30
C ALA A 57 -8.16 52.15 22.11
N PRO A 58 -9.03 52.74 22.96
CA PRO A 58 -10.24 52.06 23.39
C PRO A 58 -11.45 52.33 22.46
N GLN A 59 -11.29 53.13 21.38
CA GLN A 59 -12.41 53.54 20.52
C GLN A 59 -12.48 52.84 19.15
N ALA A 60 -11.49 52.00 18.79
CA ALA A 60 -11.52 51.22 17.56
C ALA A 60 -12.27 49.88 17.70
N ALA A 61 -12.50 49.39 18.92
CA ALA A 61 -13.16 48.12 19.19
C ALA A 61 -14.70 48.20 19.12
N GLU A 62 -15.30 49.39 19.31
CA GLU A 62 -16.77 49.56 19.28
C GLU A 62 -17.36 49.48 17.86
N ASN A 63 -16.59 49.79 16.81
CA ASN A 63 -17.06 49.75 15.42
C ASN A 63 -16.88 48.38 14.73
N LEU A 64 -16.22 47.42 15.38
CA LEU A 64 -16.03 46.06 14.86
C LEU A 64 -17.17 45.10 15.26
N ILE A 65 -18.09 45.53 16.14
CA ILE A 65 -19.15 44.69 16.74
C ILE A 65 -20.55 45.16 16.29
N SER A 66 -20.66 45.98 15.25
CA SER A 66 -21.96 46.26 14.63
C SER A 66 -22.42 45.05 13.81
N GLU A 67 -23.68 44.64 13.96
CA GLU A 67 -24.30 43.54 13.20
C GLU A 67 -24.01 43.65 11.69
N GLU A 68 -24.02 44.87 11.16
CA GLU A 68 -23.77 45.19 9.74
C GLU A 68 -22.36 44.81 9.25
N ASN A 69 -21.32 44.91 10.10
CA ASN A 69 -19.95 44.55 9.73
C ASN A 69 -19.67 43.05 9.85
N LEU A 70 -20.35 42.35 10.77
CA LEU A 70 -20.31 40.89 10.86
C LEU A 70 -21.02 40.23 9.68
N THR A 71 -22.17 40.77 9.27
CA THR A 71 -22.90 40.26 8.09
C THR A 71 -22.10 40.49 6.79
N ALA A 72 -21.47 41.67 6.65
CA ALA A 72 -20.63 41.99 5.49
C ALA A 72 -19.34 41.15 5.40
N LEU A 73 -18.74 40.75 6.53
CA LEU A 73 -17.59 39.86 6.56
C LEU A 73 -17.97 38.39 6.29
N MET A 74 -19.20 37.99 6.60
CA MET A 74 -19.75 36.67 6.26
C MET A 74 -20.12 36.59 4.76
N GLU A 75 -20.67 37.64 4.17
CA GLU A 75 -20.99 37.70 2.73
C GLU A 75 -19.74 37.85 1.84
N GLN A 76 -18.65 38.44 2.33
CA GLN A 76 -17.47 38.71 1.49
C GLN A 76 -16.55 37.50 1.28
N ASN A 77 -16.66 36.45 2.11
CA ASN A 77 -15.81 35.24 2.02
C ASN A 77 -16.53 33.99 1.52
N LEU A 78 -17.85 34.02 1.32
CA LEU A 78 -18.60 32.93 0.71
C LEU A 78 -19.14 33.44 -0.63
N GLY A 79 -18.51 33.02 -1.73
CA GLY A 79 -19.11 33.17 -3.05
C GLY A 79 -20.45 32.40 -3.11
N PRO A 80 -21.38 32.79 -4.00
CA PRO A 80 -22.61 32.03 -4.16
C PRO A 80 -22.26 30.62 -4.67
N ASP A 81 -22.51 29.59 -3.86
CA ASP A 81 -22.53 28.17 -4.25
C ASP A 81 -23.71 27.86 -5.20
N ASP A 82 -23.89 28.65 -6.26
CA ASP A 82 -24.96 28.49 -7.25
C ASP A 82 -24.64 27.40 -8.31
N ASP A 83 -23.45 26.78 -8.25
CA ASP A 83 -23.04 25.65 -9.11
C ASP A 83 -23.07 24.29 -8.40
N ALA A 84 -23.50 24.23 -7.14
CA ALA A 84 -23.74 22.97 -6.45
C ALA A 84 -24.94 22.25 -7.09
N GLY A 85 -24.69 21.09 -7.71
CA GLY A 85 -25.75 20.21 -8.22
C GLY A 85 -26.80 19.85 -7.16
N PRO A 86 -27.91 19.19 -7.51
CA PRO A 86 -28.89 18.78 -6.53
C PRO A 86 -28.24 17.91 -5.42
N PRO A 87 -28.64 18.08 -4.16
CA PRO A 87 -28.08 17.33 -3.04
C PRO A 87 -28.16 15.82 -3.29
N VAL A 88 -27.03 15.14 -3.12
CA VAL A 88 -26.94 13.69 -3.31
C VAL A 88 -27.41 13.01 -2.01
N ILE A 89 -28.59 12.38 -2.05
CA ILE A 89 -29.09 11.57 -0.94
C ILE A 89 -28.32 10.25 -0.92
N LEU A 90 -27.49 10.05 0.09
CA LEU A 90 -26.65 8.87 0.24
C LEU A 90 -27.17 8.00 1.38
N SER A 91 -27.50 6.74 1.09
CA SER A 91 -27.79 5.74 2.14
C SER A 91 -26.49 5.15 2.70
N PRO A 92 -26.49 4.56 3.92
CA PRO A 92 -25.30 3.93 4.48
C PRO A 92 -24.72 2.83 3.57
N GLN A 93 -25.59 2.05 2.93
CA GLN A 93 -25.22 1.00 1.97
C GLN A 93 -24.57 1.59 0.71
N ALA A 94 -25.16 2.65 0.15
CA ALA A 94 -24.60 3.33 -1.02
C ALA A 94 -23.22 3.95 -0.73
N ALA A 95 -23.01 4.47 0.49
CA ALA A 95 -21.71 4.97 0.93
C ALA A 95 -20.64 3.87 0.95
N ILE A 96 -20.99 2.69 1.48
CA ILE A 96 -20.09 1.53 1.51
C ILE A 96 -19.77 1.05 0.10
N ASP A 97 -20.77 0.88 -0.77
CA ASP A 97 -20.57 0.46 -2.16
C ASP A 97 -19.66 1.42 -2.93
N LEU A 98 -19.86 2.73 -2.72
CA LEU A 98 -19.05 3.75 -3.37
C LEU A 98 -17.61 3.72 -2.83
N ALA A 99 -17.43 3.57 -1.52
CA ALA A 99 -16.11 3.42 -0.91
C ALA A 99 -15.39 2.17 -1.44
N LEU A 100 -16.05 1.01 -1.52
CA LEU A 100 -15.44 -0.21 -2.05
C LEU A 100 -14.99 -0.07 -3.51
N LYS A 101 -15.69 0.74 -4.30
CA LYS A 101 -15.38 0.98 -5.72
C LYS A 101 -14.28 2.02 -5.92
N ARG A 102 -14.31 3.12 -5.18
CA ARG A 102 -13.49 4.32 -5.46
C ARG A 102 -12.40 4.61 -4.43
N ASN A 103 -12.43 3.99 -3.25
CA ASN A 103 -11.44 4.28 -2.20
C ASN A 103 -10.03 4.02 -2.72
N LEU A 104 -9.19 5.06 -2.69
CA LEU A 104 -7.86 5.02 -3.27
C LEU A 104 -6.89 4.12 -2.48
N GLY A 105 -7.06 4.03 -1.15
CA GLY A 105 -6.27 3.12 -0.31
C GLY A 105 -6.52 1.65 -0.63
N LEU A 106 -7.79 1.29 -0.80
CA LEU A 106 -8.19 -0.04 -1.28
C LEU A 106 -7.71 -0.30 -2.70
N ALA A 107 -7.83 0.69 -3.60
CA ALA A 107 -7.34 0.58 -4.97
C ALA A 107 -5.84 0.27 -5.03
N VAL A 108 -5.01 0.96 -4.22
CA VAL A 108 -3.57 0.66 -4.10
C VAL A 108 -3.32 -0.77 -3.60
N THR A 109 -4.08 -1.20 -2.60
CA THR A 109 -3.92 -2.54 -2.01
C THR A 109 -4.34 -3.65 -2.99
N ARG A 110 -5.34 -3.40 -3.85
CA ARG A 110 -5.80 -4.34 -4.90
C ARG A 110 -4.74 -4.66 -5.97
N TYR A 111 -3.74 -3.81 -6.18
CA TYR A 111 -2.63 -4.13 -7.08
C TYR A 111 -1.68 -5.20 -6.51
N GLN A 112 -1.60 -5.35 -5.19
CA GLN A 112 -0.60 -6.22 -4.55
C GLN A 112 -0.74 -7.71 -4.89
N PRO A 113 -1.94 -8.30 -4.97
CA PRO A 113 -2.10 -9.68 -5.46
C PRO A 113 -1.62 -9.87 -6.90
N SER A 114 -1.86 -8.91 -7.80
CA SER A 114 -1.38 -8.99 -9.18
C SER A 114 0.15 -8.96 -9.23
N ILE A 115 0.78 -8.01 -8.53
CA ILE A 115 2.24 -7.90 -8.43
C ILE A 115 2.86 -9.16 -7.80
N SER A 116 2.20 -9.72 -6.78
CA SER A 116 2.62 -10.97 -6.14
C SER A 116 2.47 -12.17 -7.08
N GLY A 117 1.45 -12.15 -7.95
CA GLY A 117 1.24 -13.13 -9.02
C GLY A 117 2.37 -13.08 -10.05
N ASP A 118 2.76 -11.88 -10.49
CA ASP A 118 3.92 -11.70 -11.38
C ASP A 118 5.21 -12.15 -10.70
N THR A 119 5.37 -11.88 -9.40
CA THR A 119 6.51 -12.36 -8.61
C THR A 119 6.55 -13.89 -8.52
N LEU A 120 5.39 -14.55 -8.41
CA LEU A 120 5.29 -16.01 -8.50
C LEU A 120 5.72 -16.51 -9.89
N GLN A 121 5.28 -15.85 -10.96
CA GLN A 121 5.70 -16.19 -12.32
C GLN A 121 7.21 -16.00 -12.52
N ILE A 122 7.80 -14.94 -11.96
CA ILE A 122 9.26 -14.72 -11.96
C ILE A 122 9.98 -15.86 -11.22
N ALA A 123 9.45 -16.30 -10.08
CA ALA A 123 10.00 -17.44 -9.34
C ALA A 123 9.89 -18.76 -10.14
N GLU A 124 8.81 -18.95 -10.89
CA GLU A 124 8.62 -20.09 -11.79
C GLU A 124 9.60 -20.05 -12.97
N SER A 125 9.95 -18.86 -13.47
CA SER A 125 10.90 -18.70 -14.59
C SER A 125 12.35 -19.12 -14.27
N GLU A 126 12.69 -19.38 -13.00
CA GLU A 126 14.00 -19.98 -12.65
C GLU A 126 14.20 -21.35 -13.34
N PHE A 127 13.11 -22.01 -13.72
CA PHE A 127 13.11 -23.31 -14.40
C PHE A 127 12.93 -23.21 -15.91
N ASP A 128 12.83 -21.99 -16.46
CA ASP A 128 12.74 -21.76 -17.90
C ASP A 128 14.11 -21.94 -18.57
N PRO A 129 14.14 -22.36 -19.84
CA PRO A 129 15.40 -22.51 -20.58
C PRO A 129 16.02 -21.14 -20.87
N VAL A 130 17.27 -20.94 -20.43
CA VAL A 130 18.08 -19.77 -20.76
C VAL A 130 18.81 -20.02 -22.07
N ILE A 131 18.56 -19.17 -23.06
CA ILE A 131 19.25 -19.18 -24.35
C ILE A 131 20.38 -18.14 -24.30
N SER A 132 21.61 -18.58 -24.51
CA SER A 132 22.79 -17.72 -24.58
C SER A 132 23.39 -17.74 -25.99
N SER A 133 23.86 -16.59 -26.46
CA SER A 133 24.74 -16.52 -27.62
C SER A 133 25.84 -15.52 -27.33
N SER A 134 27.08 -15.89 -27.63
CA SER A 134 28.24 -15.03 -27.45
C SER A 134 29.08 -15.04 -28.72
N VAL A 135 29.61 -13.88 -29.10
CA VAL A 135 30.57 -13.77 -30.20
C VAL A 135 31.75 -12.99 -29.68
N ASN A 136 32.92 -13.59 -29.72
CA ASN A 136 34.14 -13.00 -29.22
C ASN A 136 35.16 -12.92 -30.34
N ALA A 137 35.95 -11.85 -30.35
CA ALA A 137 37.10 -11.72 -31.22
C ALA A 137 38.28 -11.29 -30.37
N ASN A 138 39.39 -11.98 -30.55
CA ASN A 138 40.63 -11.65 -29.87
C ASN A 138 41.77 -11.62 -30.88
N ASP A 139 42.69 -10.71 -30.66
CA ASP A 139 43.93 -10.64 -31.41
C ASP A 139 45.07 -10.48 -30.41
N ARG A 140 46.05 -11.36 -30.51
CA ARG A 140 47.17 -11.43 -29.59
C ARG A 140 48.45 -11.35 -30.39
N VAL A 141 49.20 -10.28 -30.13
CA VAL A 141 50.57 -10.12 -30.61
C VAL A 141 51.50 -10.34 -29.42
N SER A 142 52.38 -11.35 -29.51
CA SER A 142 53.36 -11.63 -28.46
C SER A 142 54.65 -10.86 -28.75
N PRO A 143 55.14 -9.98 -27.85
CA PRO A 143 56.35 -9.19 -28.06
C PRO A 143 57.66 -9.97 -27.85
N GLN A 144 57.63 -11.31 -27.95
CA GLN A 144 58.81 -12.17 -27.79
C GLN A 144 59.62 -12.27 -29.09
N ALA A 145 60.93 -12.53 -28.97
CA ALA A 145 61.79 -12.78 -30.13
C ALA A 145 61.35 -14.07 -30.83
N ALA A 146 60.87 -13.97 -32.07
CA ALA A 146 60.44 -15.12 -32.85
C ALA A 146 61.58 -16.13 -32.99
N THR A 147 61.31 -17.39 -32.63
CA THR A 147 62.26 -18.47 -32.84
C THR A 147 62.06 -19.10 -34.22
N ASN A 148 63.12 -19.67 -34.80
CA ASN A 148 63.01 -20.47 -36.03
C ASN A 148 62.05 -21.67 -35.88
N LEU A 149 61.72 -22.06 -34.65
CA LEU A 149 60.79 -23.16 -34.37
C LEU A 149 59.31 -22.75 -34.57
N GLU A 150 59.00 -21.48 -34.36
CA GLU A 150 57.63 -20.92 -34.43
C GLU A 150 57.17 -20.64 -35.87
N GLY A 151 58.06 -20.65 -36.87
CA GLY A 151 57.68 -20.45 -38.27
C GLY A 151 57.23 -19.02 -38.61
N VAL A 152 57.65 -18.04 -37.80
CA VAL A 152 57.36 -16.61 -38.02
C VAL A 152 58.57 -15.96 -38.71
N ALA A 153 58.34 -14.99 -39.59
CA ALA A 153 59.42 -14.29 -40.28
C ALA A 153 60.39 -13.59 -39.29
N GLN A 154 61.69 -13.58 -39.59
CA GLN A 154 62.70 -12.98 -38.72
C GLN A 154 62.36 -11.49 -38.48
N GLY A 155 62.23 -11.09 -37.21
CA GLY A 155 61.86 -9.72 -36.81
C GLY A 155 60.35 -9.44 -36.74
N ALA A 156 59.49 -10.37 -37.18
CA ALA A 156 58.05 -10.28 -36.96
C ALA A 156 57.65 -10.88 -35.60
N GLN A 157 56.63 -10.32 -34.97
CA GLN A 157 56.08 -10.82 -33.71
C GLN A 157 55.04 -11.93 -34.00
N PRO A 158 55.04 -13.04 -33.25
CA PRO A 158 53.98 -14.03 -33.33
C PRO A 158 52.61 -13.39 -33.09
N ARG A 159 51.69 -13.58 -34.03
CA ARG A 159 50.33 -13.04 -33.97
C ARG A 159 49.32 -14.16 -34.16
N ASN A 160 48.41 -14.27 -33.22
CA ASN A 160 47.27 -15.18 -33.28
C ASN A 160 45.99 -14.36 -33.15
N SER A 161 45.07 -14.55 -34.09
CA SER A 161 43.73 -13.98 -34.00
C SER A 161 42.71 -15.11 -33.93
N GLY A 162 41.84 -15.01 -32.94
CA GLY A 162 40.72 -15.91 -32.71
C GLY A 162 39.40 -15.18 -32.90
N GLN A 163 38.41 -15.88 -33.44
CA GLN A 163 37.02 -15.49 -33.40
C GLN A 163 36.23 -16.70 -32.91
N SER A 164 35.39 -16.53 -31.90
CA SER A 164 34.51 -17.58 -31.41
C SER A 164 33.06 -17.14 -31.50
N GLY A 165 32.19 -18.08 -31.85
CA GLY A 165 30.75 -17.95 -31.79
C GLY A 165 30.19 -19.10 -30.98
N GLU A 166 29.42 -18.80 -29.94
CA GLU A 166 28.77 -19.77 -29.09
C GLU A 166 27.25 -19.56 -29.13
N PHE A 167 26.53 -20.67 -29.11
CA PHE A 167 25.10 -20.72 -28.89
C PHE A 167 24.78 -21.83 -27.90
N GLY A 168 24.04 -21.53 -26.85
CA GLY A 168 23.73 -22.47 -25.78
C GLY A 168 22.30 -22.35 -25.28
N VAL A 169 21.77 -23.45 -24.77
CA VAL A 169 20.51 -23.53 -24.03
C VAL A 169 20.81 -24.25 -22.72
N SER A 170 20.45 -23.62 -21.60
CA SER A 170 20.63 -24.17 -20.26
C SER A 170 19.33 -24.14 -19.48
N GLN A 171 18.94 -25.25 -18.86
CA GLN A 171 17.70 -25.33 -18.09
C GLN A 171 17.96 -25.99 -16.73
N LYS A 172 17.40 -25.38 -15.68
CA LYS A 172 17.37 -25.96 -14.34
C LYS A 172 16.10 -26.81 -14.18
N ILE A 173 16.23 -27.98 -13.55
CA ILE A 173 15.14 -28.93 -13.28
C ILE A 173 14.80 -28.90 -11.79
N PRO A 174 13.55 -29.16 -11.36
CA PRO A 174 13.17 -29.19 -9.94
C PRO A 174 14.01 -30.09 -9.03
N THR A 175 14.72 -31.08 -9.56
CA THR A 175 15.66 -31.91 -8.77
C THR A 175 16.94 -31.17 -8.37
N GLY A 176 17.17 -29.98 -8.92
CA GLY A 176 18.39 -29.19 -8.80
C GLY A 176 19.38 -29.40 -9.93
N ALA A 177 19.12 -30.34 -10.86
CA ALA A 177 19.99 -30.54 -12.02
C ALA A 177 19.93 -29.36 -12.99
N THR A 178 21.08 -29.04 -13.58
CA THR A 178 21.18 -28.16 -14.74
C THR A 178 21.55 -29.00 -15.96
N VAL A 179 20.75 -28.91 -17.01
CA VAL A 179 21.01 -29.52 -18.31
C VAL A 179 21.40 -28.41 -19.28
N THR A 180 22.58 -28.54 -19.90
CA THR A 180 23.09 -27.55 -20.83
C THR A 180 23.42 -28.23 -22.15
N ALA A 181 22.88 -27.70 -23.23
CA ALA A 181 23.21 -28.09 -24.60
C ALA A 181 23.74 -26.87 -25.32
N GLY A 182 24.84 -26.99 -26.05
CA GLY A 182 25.42 -25.84 -26.74
C GLY A 182 26.32 -26.22 -27.89
N THR A 183 26.61 -25.26 -28.74
CA THR A 183 27.58 -25.38 -29.81
C THR A 183 28.49 -24.16 -29.83
N GLU A 184 29.75 -24.41 -30.11
CA GLU A 184 30.78 -23.41 -30.22
C GLU A 184 31.54 -23.62 -31.54
N ILE A 185 31.81 -22.54 -32.25
CA ILE A 185 32.72 -22.51 -33.39
C ILE A 185 33.83 -21.51 -33.12
N ASN A 186 35.07 -21.98 -33.24
CA ASN A 186 36.29 -21.21 -33.05
C ASN A 186 37.05 -21.15 -34.37
N ARG A 187 37.21 -19.95 -34.92
CA ARG A 187 38.12 -19.66 -36.01
C ARG A 187 39.43 -19.15 -35.43
N SER A 188 40.52 -19.86 -35.68
CA SER A 188 41.87 -19.44 -35.29
C SER A 188 42.72 -19.18 -36.52
N THR A 189 43.46 -18.08 -36.48
CA THR A 189 44.44 -17.71 -37.50
C THR A 189 45.77 -17.38 -36.85
N THR A 190 46.85 -17.71 -37.54
CA THR A 190 48.20 -17.42 -37.11
C THR A 190 49.04 -16.86 -38.26
N ASN A 191 50.07 -16.09 -37.97
CA ASN A 191 51.08 -15.70 -38.97
C ASN A 191 52.23 -16.70 -39.11
N SER A 192 52.16 -17.86 -38.44
CA SER A 192 53.13 -18.95 -38.62
C SER A 192 52.99 -19.64 -39.97
N ASN A 193 54.09 -19.74 -40.72
CA ASN A 193 54.17 -20.48 -41.97
C ASN A 193 54.25 -22.01 -41.79
N ARG A 194 54.24 -22.49 -40.53
CA ARG A 194 54.24 -23.91 -40.17
C ARG A 194 52.85 -24.44 -39.82
N SER A 195 51.82 -23.60 -39.89
CA SER A 195 50.44 -24.07 -39.74
C SER A 195 49.95 -24.71 -41.02
N PHE A 196 49.64 -26.00 -40.97
CA PHE A 196 49.12 -26.78 -42.11
C PHE A 196 47.63 -26.51 -42.39
N LEU A 197 46.92 -25.91 -41.44
CA LEU A 197 45.50 -25.56 -41.55
C LEU A 197 45.31 -24.16 -40.98
N ASN A 198 45.14 -23.16 -41.85
CA ASN A 198 45.08 -21.75 -41.47
C ASN A 198 44.27 -20.95 -42.51
N PRO A 199 43.12 -20.36 -42.16
CA PRO A 199 42.43 -20.45 -40.86
C PRO A 199 42.06 -21.88 -40.49
N GLU A 200 42.12 -22.22 -39.21
CA GLU A 200 41.50 -23.43 -38.68
C GLU A 200 40.15 -23.07 -38.05
N TYR A 201 39.15 -23.90 -38.31
CA TYR A 201 37.85 -23.85 -37.68
C TYR A 201 37.69 -25.10 -36.82
N THR A 202 37.61 -24.92 -35.51
CA THR A 202 37.21 -25.97 -34.58
C THR A 202 35.76 -25.77 -34.18
N THR A 203 35.03 -26.86 -34.09
CA THR A 203 33.62 -26.85 -33.71
C THR A 203 33.41 -27.85 -32.59
N ASN A 204 32.60 -27.48 -31.62
CA ASN A 204 32.18 -28.34 -30.53
C ASN A 204 30.66 -28.29 -30.40
N ALA A 205 30.01 -29.44 -30.29
CA ALA A 205 28.60 -29.54 -29.91
C ALA A 205 28.51 -30.37 -28.63
N THR A 206 28.07 -29.76 -27.54
CA THR A 206 28.09 -30.33 -26.19
C THR A 206 26.68 -30.54 -25.65
N LEU A 207 26.52 -31.64 -24.91
CA LEU A 207 25.39 -31.88 -24.04
C LEU A 207 25.95 -32.28 -22.67
N SER A 208 25.58 -31.56 -21.62
CA SER A 208 26.05 -31.80 -20.27
C SER A 208 24.93 -31.71 -19.24
N VAL A 209 25.10 -32.47 -18.17
CA VAL A 209 24.22 -32.49 -17.00
C VAL A 209 25.08 -32.33 -15.76
N ARG A 210 24.69 -31.39 -14.89
CA ARG A 210 25.24 -31.25 -13.53
C ARG A 210 24.09 -31.47 -12.54
N GLN A 211 24.15 -32.53 -11.74
CA GLN A 211 23.14 -32.88 -10.75
C GLN A 211 23.74 -32.82 -9.33
N PRO A 212 23.28 -31.91 -8.46
CA PRO A 212 23.61 -31.98 -7.04
C PRO A 212 23.03 -33.25 -6.43
N LEU A 213 23.79 -33.94 -5.59
CA LEU A 213 23.40 -35.21 -4.93
C LEU A 213 23.12 -35.06 -3.43
N LEU A 214 23.65 -34.01 -2.78
CA LEU A 214 23.50 -33.77 -1.34
C LEU A 214 22.90 -32.39 -1.06
N ARG A 215 23.74 -31.37 -0.97
CA ARG A 215 23.29 -29.98 -0.88
C ARG A 215 22.63 -29.57 -2.19
N ASP A 216 21.56 -28.79 -2.10
CA ASP A 216 20.73 -28.29 -3.21
C ASP A 216 20.03 -29.41 -4.03
N PHE A 217 20.05 -30.65 -3.54
CA PHE A 217 19.29 -31.77 -4.13
C PHE A 217 17.82 -31.77 -3.72
N GLY A 218 16.95 -32.03 -4.71
CA GLY A 218 15.53 -32.33 -4.53
C GLY A 218 14.59 -31.13 -4.62
N ALA A 219 13.32 -31.43 -4.92
CA ALA A 219 12.29 -30.43 -5.20
C ALA A 219 12.02 -29.48 -4.01
N LYS A 220 12.14 -29.96 -2.77
CA LYS A 220 11.85 -29.15 -1.58
C LYS A 220 12.73 -27.90 -1.43
N VAL A 221 13.98 -27.97 -1.90
CA VAL A 221 14.94 -26.86 -1.80
C VAL A 221 14.87 -25.99 -3.05
N ASN A 222 14.77 -26.61 -4.22
CA ASN A 222 14.74 -25.89 -5.49
C ASN A 222 13.41 -25.16 -5.73
N LEU A 223 12.28 -25.73 -5.35
CA LEU A 223 10.96 -25.08 -5.45
C LEU A 223 10.64 -24.18 -4.25
N ALA A 224 11.62 -23.93 -3.36
CA ALA A 224 11.39 -23.15 -2.14
C ALA A 224 10.99 -21.70 -2.45
N GLU A 225 11.61 -21.06 -3.45
CA GLU A 225 11.26 -19.68 -3.84
C GLU A 225 9.84 -19.62 -4.44
N ILE A 226 9.45 -20.59 -5.28
CA ILE A 226 8.06 -20.70 -5.78
C ILE A 226 7.08 -20.87 -4.62
N ALA A 227 7.39 -21.77 -3.67
CA ALA A 227 6.54 -21.98 -2.50
C ALA A 227 6.41 -20.68 -1.67
N LYS A 228 7.51 -19.96 -1.44
CA LYS A 228 7.48 -18.67 -0.73
C LYS A 228 6.73 -17.58 -1.49
N ALA A 229 6.88 -17.50 -2.81
CA ALA A 229 6.15 -16.54 -3.64
C ALA A 229 4.64 -16.84 -3.61
N ARG A 230 4.25 -18.12 -3.56
CA ARG A 230 2.86 -18.53 -3.38
C ARG A 230 2.30 -18.12 -2.01
N LEU A 231 3.06 -18.31 -0.93
CA LEU A 231 2.67 -17.83 0.40
C LEU A 231 2.55 -16.29 0.42
N ALA A 232 3.45 -15.57 -0.26
CA ALA A 232 3.38 -14.12 -0.38
C ALA A 232 2.15 -13.64 -1.18
N LEU A 233 1.76 -14.38 -2.23
CA LEU A 233 0.49 -14.14 -2.94
C LEU A 233 -0.73 -14.36 -2.05
N ASN A 234 -0.71 -15.38 -1.18
CA ASN A 234 -1.79 -15.57 -0.21
C ASN A 234 -1.82 -14.41 0.81
N GLN A 235 -0.67 -13.96 1.31
CA GLN A 235 -0.57 -12.82 2.21
C GLN A 235 -1.16 -11.56 1.59
N SER A 236 -0.85 -11.26 0.32
CA SER A 236 -1.40 -10.07 -0.35
C SER A 236 -2.91 -10.15 -0.57
N ARG A 237 -3.46 -11.35 -0.83
CA ARG A 237 -4.92 -11.56 -0.88
C ARG A 237 -5.58 -11.33 0.48
N LEU A 238 -5.01 -11.86 1.55
CA LEU A 238 -5.49 -11.63 2.91
C LEU A 238 -5.40 -10.15 3.31
N ALA A 239 -4.35 -9.44 2.86
CA ALA A 239 -4.21 -8.01 3.08
C ALA A 239 -5.30 -7.19 2.38
N VAL A 240 -5.67 -7.55 1.14
CA VAL A 240 -6.83 -6.93 0.47
C VAL A 240 -8.11 -7.17 1.26
N ARG A 241 -8.36 -8.40 1.72
CA ARG A 241 -9.53 -8.71 2.53
C ARG A 241 -9.59 -7.91 3.83
N ARG A 242 -8.46 -7.75 4.51
CA ARG A 242 -8.35 -6.89 5.69
C ARG A 242 -8.71 -5.45 5.36
N GLU A 243 -8.12 -4.90 4.30
CA GLU A 243 -8.36 -3.52 3.84
C GLU A 243 -9.84 -3.29 3.49
N VAL A 244 -10.50 -4.27 2.84
CA VAL A 244 -11.93 -4.21 2.56
C VAL A 244 -12.74 -4.05 3.85
N LEU A 245 -12.47 -4.87 4.87
CA LEU A 245 -13.16 -4.76 6.15
C LEU A 245 -12.94 -3.41 6.83
N ASP A 246 -11.72 -2.88 6.73
CA ASP A 246 -11.34 -1.59 7.32
C ASP A 246 -12.03 -0.42 6.58
N VAL A 247 -12.14 -0.49 5.24
CA VAL A 247 -12.86 0.50 4.42
C VAL A 247 -14.37 0.46 4.69
N ILE A 248 -14.98 -0.72 4.83
CA ILE A 248 -16.41 -0.84 5.19
C ILE A 248 -16.65 -0.17 6.55
N ALA A 249 -15.84 -0.51 7.56
CA ALA A 249 -15.95 0.07 8.90
C ALA A 249 -15.72 1.59 8.89
N ALA A 250 -14.72 2.07 8.15
CA ALA A 250 -14.42 3.49 8.02
C ALA A 250 -15.56 4.24 7.30
N ALA A 251 -16.10 3.70 6.20
CA ALA A 251 -17.21 4.31 5.47
C ALA A 251 -18.45 4.45 6.36
N GLU A 252 -18.80 3.39 7.09
CA GLU A 252 -19.94 3.41 8.00
C GLU A 252 -19.74 4.40 9.16
N ILE A 253 -18.57 4.39 9.81
CA ILE A 253 -18.27 5.34 10.91
C ILE A 253 -18.30 6.79 10.41
N ARG A 254 -17.65 7.09 9.27
CA ARG A 254 -17.64 8.46 8.71
C ARG A 254 -19.03 8.93 8.31
N TYR A 255 -19.85 8.03 7.75
CA TYR A 255 -21.24 8.32 7.41
C TYR A 255 -22.04 8.75 8.64
N TRP A 256 -21.98 7.97 9.72
CA TRP A 256 -22.71 8.29 10.95
C TRP A 256 -22.15 9.51 11.69
N GLN A 257 -20.85 9.78 11.57
CA GLN A 257 -20.24 11.01 12.09
C GLN A 257 -20.77 12.26 11.38
N LEU A 258 -20.98 12.22 10.05
CA LEU A 258 -21.61 13.31 9.32
C LEU A 258 -23.09 13.48 9.72
N SER A 259 -23.84 12.39 9.83
CA SER A 259 -25.24 12.42 10.32
C SER A 259 -25.32 13.04 11.71
N ALA A 260 -24.43 12.67 12.63
CA ALA A 260 -24.35 13.26 13.96
C ALA A 260 -23.96 14.76 13.92
N ALA A 261 -23.03 15.17 13.06
CA ALA A 261 -22.63 16.57 12.91
C ALA A 261 -23.81 17.43 12.40
N LYS A 262 -24.53 16.96 11.39
CA LYS A 262 -25.75 17.61 10.87
C LYS A 262 -26.86 17.69 11.94
N ALA A 263 -27.07 16.62 12.71
CA ALA A 263 -28.02 16.62 13.81
C ALA A 263 -27.65 17.62 14.93
N ARG A 264 -26.35 17.75 15.26
CA ARG A 264 -25.86 18.78 16.19
C ARG A 264 -26.10 20.19 15.65
N LYS A 265 -25.79 20.43 14.38
CA LYS A 265 -26.04 21.73 13.75
C LYS A 265 -27.52 22.12 13.84
N LEU A 266 -28.42 21.20 13.45
CA LEU A 266 -29.86 21.43 13.54
C LEU A 266 -30.32 21.76 14.96
N LEU A 267 -29.74 21.11 15.97
CA LEU A 267 -29.98 21.44 17.38
C LEU A 267 -29.50 22.85 17.73
N PHE A 268 -28.30 23.25 17.30
CA PHE A 268 -27.78 24.58 17.59
C PHE A 268 -28.54 25.69 16.84
N ASP A 269 -28.97 25.44 15.60
CA ASP A 269 -29.83 26.34 14.84
C ASP A 269 -31.15 26.59 15.59
N SER A 270 -31.79 25.52 16.11
CA SER A 270 -33.01 25.64 16.91
C SER A 270 -32.77 26.36 18.25
N ASN A 271 -31.60 26.18 18.87
CA ASN A 271 -31.24 26.87 20.11
C ASN A 271 -30.96 28.36 19.87
N LEU A 272 -30.42 28.73 18.70
CA LEU A 272 -30.22 30.11 18.28
C LEU A 272 -31.57 30.80 18.07
N GLU A 273 -32.48 30.19 17.32
CA GLU A 273 -33.84 30.70 17.10
C GLU A 273 -34.57 30.91 18.44
N LEU A 274 -34.43 29.97 19.38
CA LEU A 274 -35.00 30.13 20.72
C LEU A 274 -34.35 31.30 21.49
N ALA A 275 -33.03 31.48 21.39
CA ALA A 275 -32.34 32.59 22.05
C ALA A 275 -32.74 33.96 21.48
N GLU A 276 -32.97 34.06 20.17
CA GLU A 276 -33.50 35.26 19.50
C GLU A 276 -34.90 35.60 20.02
N ASN A 277 -35.80 34.61 20.05
CA ASN A 277 -37.14 34.77 20.59
C ASN A 277 -37.13 35.21 22.07
N LEU A 278 -36.24 34.64 22.88
CA LEU A 278 -36.08 35.03 24.29
C LEU A 278 -35.56 36.46 24.46
N LEU A 279 -34.66 36.89 23.58
CA LEU A 279 -34.15 38.27 23.59
C LEU A 279 -35.26 39.25 23.24
N GLU A 280 -36.00 39.01 22.16
CA GLU A 280 -37.12 39.85 21.75
C GLU A 280 -38.18 39.95 22.86
N GLU A 281 -38.55 38.82 23.46
CA GLU A 281 -39.49 38.79 24.57
C GLU A 281 -39.02 39.61 25.79
N ASN A 282 -37.75 39.48 26.19
CA ASN A 282 -37.22 40.22 27.33
C ASN A 282 -37.09 41.72 27.05
N GLN A 283 -36.77 42.12 25.82
CA GLN A 283 -36.75 43.52 25.42
C GLN A 283 -38.14 44.16 25.51
N GLU A 284 -39.18 43.45 25.07
CA GLU A 284 -40.55 43.94 25.17
C GLU A 284 -41.05 43.96 26.62
N ARG A 285 -40.72 42.92 27.42
CA ARG A 285 -41.00 42.92 28.86
C ARG A 285 -40.26 44.06 29.59
N GLU A 286 -39.04 44.42 29.21
CA GLU A 286 -38.32 45.58 29.77
C GLU A 286 -39.06 46.88 29.44
N ARG A 287 -39.51 47.07 28.19
CA ARG A 287 -40.31 48.23 27.78
C ARG A 287 -41.60 48.39 28.58
N LEU A 288 -42.24 47.27 28.92
CA LEU A 288 -43.45 47.23 29.73
C LEU A 288 -43.18 47.31 31.24
N GLY A 289 -41.91 47.36 31.67
CA GLY A 289 -41.50 47.42 33.08
C GLY A 289 -41.65 46.08 33.83
N LEU A 290 -41.78 44.97 33.10
CA LEU A 290 -41.98 43.61 33.61
C LEU A 290 -40.68 42.77 33.67
N ALA A 291 -39.61 43.21 33.00
CA ALA A 291 -38.27 42.62 33.07
C ALA A 291 -37.22 43.67 33.44
N THR A 292 -36.07 43.21 33.95
CA THR A 292 -34.96 44.09 34.29
C THR A 292 -33.98 44.22 33.14
N ARG A 293 -33.19 45.30 33.12
CA ARG A 293 -32.10 45.46 32.15
C ARG A 293 -31.03 44.37 32.25
N LEU A 294 -30.89 43.74 33.43
CA LEU A 294 -30.01 42.59 33.61
C LEU A 294 -30.52 41.37 32.83
N ASP A 295 -31.83 41.15 32.77
CA ASP A 295 -32.43 40.04 32.03
C ASP A 295 -32.16 40.18 30.52
N VAL A 296 -32.27 41.41 29.98
CA VAL A 296 -31.91 41.71 28.58
C VAL A 296 -30.43 41.47 28.30
N LEU A 297 -29.53 41.92 29.19
CA LEU A 297 -28.09 41.67 29.04
C LEU A 297 -27.75 40.17 29.09
N GLN A 298 -28.44 39.40 29.94
CA GLN A 298 -28.28 37.94 29.99
C GLN A 298 -28.78 37.26 28.71
N ALA A 299 -29.90 37.72 28.15
CA ALA A 299 -30.41 37.22 26.89
C ALA A 299 -29.45 37.53 25.72
N GLN A 300 -28.88 38.74 25.66
CA GLN A 300 -27.87 39.12 24.65
C GLN A 300 -26.61 38.25 24.75
N ALA A 301 -26.10 38.02 25.98
CA ALA A 301 -24.95 37.15 26.19
C ALA A 301 -25.25 35.69 25.77
N SER A 302 -26.47 35.20 26.03
CA SER A 302 -26.90 33.88 25.59
C SER A 302 -26.99 33.79 24.06
N LEU A 303 -27.54 34.81 23.39
CA LEU A 303 -27.62 34.85 21.93
C LEU A 303 -26.22 34.80 21.31
N ALA A 304 -25.28 35.61 21.81
CA ALA A 304 -23.90 35.60 21.34
C ALA A 304 -23.24 34.21 21.51
N ALA A 305 -23.44 33.54 22.65
CA ALA A 305 -22.95 32.18 22.85
C ALA A 305 -23.57 31.16 21.88
N ARG A 306 -24.89 31.25 21.60
CA ARG A 306 -25.54 30.37 20.62
C ARG A 306 -25.07 30.62 19.19
N SER A 307 -24.74 31.86 18.85
CA SER A 307 -24.18 32.18 17.53
C SER A 307 -22.79 31.55 17.34
N GLU A 308 -21.95 31.52 18.39
CA GLU A 308 -20.67 30.82 18.38
C GLU A 308 -20.86 29.30 18.20
N ASP A 309 -21.80 28.70 18.93
CA ASP A 309 -22.12 27.28 18.83
C ASP A 309 -22.49 26.87 17.39
N VAL A 310 -23.30 27.68 16.68
CA VAL A 310 -23.69 27.44 15.29
C VAL A 310 -22.49 27.54 14.33
N ILE A 311 -21.63 28.54 14.50
CA ILE A 311 -20.42 28.71 13.66
C ILE A 311 -19.52 27.48 13.79
N LEU A 312 -19.27 27.01 15.01
CA LEU A 312 -18.45 25.82 15.26
C LEU A 312 -19.12 24.54 14.74
N ALA A 313 -20.44 24.43 14.84
CA ALA A 313 -21.19 23.28 14.34
C ALA A 313 -21.21 23.22 12.81
N GLN A 314 -21.28 24.37 12.13
CA GLN A 314 -21.15 24.46 10.68
C GLN A 314 -19.76 23.99 10.24
N GLN A 315 -18.70 24.52 10.84
CA GLN A 315 -17.33 24.09 10.55
C GLN A 315 -17.13 22.58 10.82
N ALA A 316 -17.71 22.05 11.91
CA ALA A 316 -17.62 20.62 12.22
C ALA A 316 -18.35 19.74 11.19
N THR A 317 -19.46 20.24 10.62
CA THR A 317 -20.23 19.55 9.57
C THR A 317 -19.44 19.49 8.27
N GLU A 318 -18.86 20.60 7.83
CA GLU A 318 -18.00 20.67 6.64
C GLU A 318 -16.81 19.72 6.77
N ASN A 319 -16.12 19.74 7.92
CA ASN A 319 -15.02 18.82 8.18
C ASN A 319 -15.45 17.34 8.19
N ALA A 320 -16.65 17.03 8.67
CA ALA A 320 -17.18 15.66 8.66
C ALA A 320 -17.53 15.20 7.23
N GLU A 321 -18.03 16.13 6.41
CA GLU A 321 -18.33 15.89 5.00
C GLU A 321 -17.06 15.58 4.20
N ASP A 322 -16.01 16.39 4.37
CA ASP A 322 -14.70 16.17 3.73
C ASP A 322 -14.07 14.83 4.12
N ARG A 323 -14.19 14.45 5.40
CA ARG A 323 -13.70 13.14 5.88
C ARG A 323 -14.47 11.98 5.26
N LEU A 324 -15.78 12.13 5.03
CA LEU A 324 -16.57 11.12 4.33
C LEU A 324 -16.16 11.04 2.85
N ARG A 325 -16.09 12.19 2.15
CA ARG A 325 -15.64 12.28 0.75
C ARG A 325 -14.28 11.60 0.52
N THR A 326 -13.34 11.79 1.45
CA THR A 326 -12.04 11.13 1.40
C THR A 326 -12.16 9.60 1.39
N VAL A 327 -13.03 9.02 2.24
CA VAL A 327 -13.25 7.57 2.27
C VAL A 327 -13.99 7.08 1.02
N LEU A 328 -14.90 7.90 0.47
CA LEU A 328 -15.61 7.63 -0.79
C LEU A 328 -14.69 7.74 -2.03
N GLY A 329 -13.43 8.16 -1.87
CA GLY A 329 -12.50 8.34 -2.99
C GLY A 329 -12.90 9.49 -3.91
N ASP A 330 -13.58 10.49 -3.38
CA ASP A 330 -13.91 11.71 -4.10
C ASP A 330 -12.71 12.66 -4.10
N LEU A 331 -12.29 13.06 -5.28
CA LEU A 331 -11.12 13.93 -5.53
C LEU A 331 -11.54 15.37 -5.88
N ASN A 332 -12.84 15.67 -5.91
CA ASN A 332 -13.38 16.93 -6.40
C ASN A 332 -13.37 18.09 -5.37
N TYR A 333 -12.59 17.99 -4.28
CA TYR A 333 -12.34 19.07 -3.30
C TYR A 333 -13.59 19.81 -2.77
N GLY A 334 -14.77 19.17 -2.71
CA GLY A 334 -15.99 19.83 -2.25
C GLY A 334 -16.59 20.84 -3.24
N ILE A 335 -16.18 20.82 -4.52
CA ILE A 335 -16.81 21.58 -5.61
C ILE A 335 -18.21 20.99 -5.97
N GLU A 336 -18.53 19.81 -5.45
CA GLU A 336 -19.82 19.15 -5.65
C GLU A 336 -20.85 19.48 -4.54
N ALA A 337 -22.13 19.23 -4.89
CA ALA A 337 -23.30 19.35 -4.03
C ALA A 337 -23.12 18.78 -2.61
N SER A 338 -23.70 19.44 -1.61
CA SER A 338 -23.72 18.94 -0.23
C SER A 338 -24.30 17.53 -0.15
N LEU A 339 -23.65 16.67 0.63
CA LEU A 339 -24.07 15.28 0.86
C LEU A 339 -25.24 15.24 1.84
N GLU A 340 -26.39 14.75 1.41
CA GLU A 340 -27.52 14.49 2.32
C GLU A 340 -27.46 13.07 2.89
N VAL A 341 -27.67 12.98 4.19
CA VAL A 341 -27.57 11.74 4.98
C VAL A 341 -28.85 11.48 5.74
N GLU A 342 -29.08 10.22 6.06
CA GLU A 342 -30.22 9.80 6.88
C GLU A 342 -30.07 10.28 8.34
N GLU A 343 -31.20 10.43 9.02
CA GLU A 343 -31.24 10.74 10.45
C GLU A 343 -30.60 9.61 11.28
N LEU A 344 -29.94 9.99 12.37
CA LEU A 344 -29.24 9.05 13.24
C LEU A 344 -30.22 8.05 13.87
N PRO A 345 -30.10 6.73 13.63
CA PRO A 345 -31.04 5.75 14.12
C PRO A 345 -30.83 5.45 15.60
N GLU A 346 -31.92 5.24 16.34
CA GLU A 346 -31.86 4.59 17.65
C GLU A 346 -31.67 3.08 17.48
N ILE A 347 -30.43 2.61 17.69
CA ILE A 347 -30.10 1.19 17.59
C ILE A 347 -30.16 0.48 18.95
N ASN A 348 -30.51 -0.81 18.93
CA ASN A 348 -30.41 -1.70 20.08
C ASN A 348 -29.68 -2.99 19.66
N PRO A 349 -28.35 -2.93 19.46
CA PRO A 349 -27.61 -4.04 18.90
C PRO A 349 -27.64 -5.26 19.86
N PRO A 350 -27.70 -6.49 19.32
CA PRO A 350 -27.49 -7.68 20.13
C PRO A 350 -26.05 -7.70 20.63
N VAL A 351 -25.84 -8.00 21.91
CA VAL A 351 -24.51 -8.14 22.49
C VAL A 351 -24.18 -9.64 22.60
N PRO A 352 -23.27 -10.19 21.77
CA PRO A 352 -22.89 -11.59 21.88
C PRO A 352 -22.15 -11.86 23.19
N GLU A 353 -22.17 -13.11 23.66
CA GLU A 353 -21.33 -13.50 24.79
C GLU A 353 -19.86 -13.28 24.42
N PHE A 354 -19.07 -12.73 25.36
CA PHE A 354 -17.66 -12.42 25.10
C PHE A 354 -16.87 -13.64 24.59
N ARG A 355 -17.18 -14.85 25.09
CA ARG A 355 -16.51 -16.09 24.65
C ARG A 355 -16.83 -16.43 23.19
N GLU A 356 -18.05 -16.18 22.73
CA GLU A 356 -18.45 -16.41 21.34
C GLU A 356 -17.78 -15.40 20.41
N ALA A 357 -17.75 -14.12 20.81
CA ALA A 357 -17.04 -13.07 20.08
C ALA A 357 -15.55 -13.40 19.92
N VAL A 358 -14.89 -13.90 20.98
CA VAL A 358 -13.47 -14.33 20.92
C VAL A 358 -13.26 -15.46 19.91
N ARG A 359 -14.17 -16.45 19.88
CA ARG A 359 -14.05 -17.56 18.94
C ARG A 359 -14.21 -17.08 17.49
N SER A 360 -15.15 -16.18 17.23
CA SER A 360 -15.36 -15.62 15.89
C SER A 360 -14.16 -14.78 15.45
N ALA A 361 -13.71 -13.86 16.32
CA ALA A 361 -12.57 -12.98 16.03
C ALA A 361 -11.30 -13.77 15.69
N LEU A 362 -10.93 -14.77 16.50
CA LEU A 362 -9.74 -15.59 16.23
C LEU A 362 -9.83 -16.42 14.95
N ALA A 363 -11.04 -16.78 14.51
CA ALA A 363 -11.23 -17.53 13.27
C ALA A 363 -11.17 -16.63 12.02
N GLN A 364 -11.63 -15.39 12.15
CA GLN A 364 -11.80 -14.46 11.03
C GLN A 364 -10.72 -13.37 10.97
N ASP A 365 -9.81 -13.31 11.93
CA ASP A 365 -8.74 -12.31 11.94
C ASP A 365 -7.73 -12.55 10.82
N MET A 366 -7.70 -11.63 9.85
CA MET A 366 -6.81 -11.68 8.69
C MET A 366 -5.34 -11.49 9.10
N ASP A 367 -5.04 -10.71 10.14
CA ASP A 367 -3.65 -10.47 10.58
C ASP A 367 -3.03 -11.75 11.16
N THR A 368 -3.78 -12.50 11.96
CA THR A 368 -3.41 -13.84 12.43
C THR A 368 -3.15 -14.80 11.26
N GLN A 369 -4.00 -14.77 10.23
CA GLN A 369 -3.82 -15.62 9.04
C GLN A 369 -2.57 -15.24 8.23
N ILE A 370 -2.32 -13.95 8.03
CA ILE A 370 -1.09 -13.45 7.39
C ILE A 370 0.15 -13.91 8.17
N GLN A 371 0.12 -13.82 9.50
CA GLN A 371 1.24 -14.24 10.33
C GLN A 371 1.50 -15.75 10.25
N TYR A 372 0.47 -16.58 10.11
CA TYR A 372 0.66 -18.02 9.84
C TYR A 372 1.40 -18.26 8.52
N GLU A 373 1.07 -17.53 7.46
CA GLU A 373 1.76 -17.63 6.17
C GLU A 373 3.23 -17.17 6.27
N ILE A 374 3.52 -16.14 7.08
CA ILE A 374 4.89 -15.69 7.38
C ILE A 374 5.68 -16.77 8.13
N ILE A 375 5.07 -17.41 9.14
CA ILE A 375 5.69 -18.52 9.87
C ILE A 375 6.03 -19.68 8.93
N GLU A 376 5.14 -20.05 8.01
CA GLU A 376 5.40 -21.08 7.01
C GLU A 376 6.55 -20.68 6.07
N GLN A 377 6.62 -19.42 5.65
CA GLN A 377 7.75 -18.90 4.87
C GLN A 377 9.08 -19.07 5.62
N ARG A 378 9.13 -18.74 6.92
CA ARG A 378 10.33 -18.95 7.76
C ARG A 378 10.67 -20.43 7.96
N LYS A 379 9.66 -21.31 8.05
CA LYS A 379 9.88 -22.77 8.13
C LYS A 379 10.49 -23.31 6.84
N ILE A 380 10.11 -22.78 5.67
CA ILE A 380 10.75 -23.09 4.39
C ILE A 380 12.21 -22.64 4.41
N ASP A 381 12.50 -21.38 4.79
CA ASP A 381 13.87 -20.86 4.89
C ASP A 381 14.74 -21.70 5.85
N ARG A 382 14.18 -22.13 6.98
CA ARG A 382 14.85 -23.05 7.91
C ARG A 382 15.18 -24.40 7.25
N SER A 383 14.28 -24.92 6.43
CA SER A 383 14.48 -26.19 5.73
C SER A 383 15.57 -26.09 4.65
N VAL A 384 15.60 -24.98 3.90
CA VAL A 384 16.67 -24.65 2.94
C VAL A 384 18.01 -24.48 3.66
N ALA A 385 18.05 -23.71 4.75
CA ALA A 385 19.26 -23.54 5.55
C ALA A 385 19.78 -24.85 6.14
N ARG A 386 18.87 -25.77 6.52
CA ARG A 386 19.25 -27.12 6.97
C ARG A 386 19.92 -27.91 5.84
N ASN A 387 19.37 -27.87 4.63
CA ASN A 387 19.99 -28.53 3.47
C ASN A 387 21.38 -27.94 3.16
N ARG A 388 21.54 -26.61 3.26
CA ARG A 388 22.83 -25.93 3.05
C ARG A 388 23.91 -26.27 4.09
N THR A 389 23.59 -27.01 5.15
CA THR A 389 24.59 -27.58 6.07
C THR A 389 25.30 -28.83 5.54
N LEU A 390 24.77 -29.43 4.47
CA LEU A 390 25.39 -30.57 3.80
C LEU A 390 26.55 -30.12 2.89
N PRO A 391 27.57 -30.96 2.68
CA PRO A 391 28.58 -30.77 1.62
C PRO A 391 27.94 -30.66 0.22
N THR A 392 28.58 -29.94 -0.70
CA THR A 392 28.20 -30.00 -2.12
C THR A 392 28.84 -31.25 -2.71
N LEU A 393 28.01 -32.14 -3.25
CA LEU A 393 28.45 -33.32 -3.99
C LEU A 393 27.70 -33.29 -5.32
N ASP A 394 28.40 -32.95 -6.40
CA ASP A 394 27.80 -32.78 -7.72
C ASP A 394 28.24 -33.91 -8.65
N PHE A 395 27.27 -34.54 -9.30
CA PHE A 395 27.52 -35.44 -10.42
C PHE A 395 27.56 -34.63 -11.71
N THR A 396 28.65 -34.73 -12.45
CA THR A 396 28.79 -34.14 -13.78
C THR A 396 28.91 -35.22 -14.82
N ALA A 397 28.20 -35.06 -15.92
CA ALA A 397 28.33 -35.88 -17.11
C ALA A 397 28.22 -34.98 -18.34
N GLY A 398 29.06 -35.21 -19.34
CA GLY A 398 29.05 -34.45 -20.57
C GLY A 398 29.51 -35.28 -21.74
N VAL A 399 28.96 -35.00 -22.91
CA VAL A 399 29.39 -35.53 -24.19
C VAL A 399 29.59 -34.36 -25.15
N GLY A 400 30.63 -34.43 -25.97
CA GLY A 400 30.97 -33.41 -26.96
C GLY A 400 31.34 -34.04 -28.28
N LEU A 401 30.81 -33.48 -29.37
CA LEU A 401 31.19 -33.81 -30.74
C LEU A 401 32.12 -32.73 -31.27
N LEU A 402 33.29 -33.13 -31.75
CA LEU A 402 34.39 -32.26 -32.13
C LEU A 402 34.63 -32.34 -33.64
N GLY A 403 34.77 -31.17 -34.26
CA GLY A 403 35.14 -31.02 -35.66
C GLY A 403 36.33 -30.08 -35.81
N LEU A 404 37.17 -30.34 -36.80
CA LEU A 404 38.29 -29.49 -37.19
C LEU A 404 38.36 -29.49 -38.72
N GLU A 405 38.31 -28.29 -39.33
CA GLU A 405 38.58 -28.13 -40.76
C GLU A 405 38.96 -26.68 -41.13
N GLY A 406 39.40 -26.45 -42.37
CA GLY A 406 39.73 -25.11 -42.89
C GLY A 406 38.51 -24.29 -43.33
N GLN A 407 37.32 -24.88 -43.32
CA GLN A 407 36.05 -24.22 -43.58
C GLN A 407 35.05 -24.49 -42.45
N PRO A 408 34.20 -23.51 -42.10
CA PRO A 408 33.27 -23.64 -40.99
C PRO A 408 32.20 -24.72 -41.23
N ALA A 409 31.64 -24.81 -42.45
CA ALA A 409 30.60 -25.79 -42.77
C ALA A 409 31.11 -27.23 -42.68
N ASP A 410 32.33 -27.47 -43.17
CA ASP A 410 32.97 -28.78 -43.13
C ASP A 410 33.37 -29.17 -41.70
N ALA A 411 33.76 -28.21 -40.86
CA ALA A 411 34.03 -28.45 -39.45
C ALA A 411 32.77 -28.92 -38.69
N TYR A 412 31.61 -28.31 -38.97
CA TYR A 412 30.31 -28.77 -38.44
C TYR A 412 29.91 -30.15 -38.96
N ASP A 413 30.05 -30.41 -40.26
CA ASP A 413 29.75 -31.71 -40.85
C ASP A 413 30.62 -32.82 -40.24
N LYS A 414 31.93 -32.58 -40.06
CA LYS A 414 32.84 -33.52 -39.39
C LYS A 414 32.49 -33.75 -37.92
N ALA A 415 32.06 -32.71 -37.19
CA ALA A 415 31.58 -32.85 -35.82
C ALA A 415 30.33 -33.74 -35.76
N LEU A 416 29.32 -33.47 -36.59
CA LEU A 416 28.06 -34.22 -36.60
C LEU A 416 28.21 -35.67 -37.09
N ARG A 417 29.20 -35.95 -37.95
CA ARG A 417 29.56 -37.33 -38.36
C ARG A 417 30.33 -38.10 -37.28
N GLY A 418 30.71 -37.46 -36.18
CA GLY A 418 31.39 -38.09 -35.05
C GLY A 418 32.88 -38.36 -35.30
N ASN A 419 33.53 -37.60 -36.19
CA ASN A 419 34.95 -37.80 -36.50
C ASN A 419 35.88 -37.48 -35.31
N GLY A 420 35.42 -36.65 -34.37
CA GLY A 420 36.03 -36.43 -33.07
C GLY A 420 34.94 -36.42 -32.00
N TYR A 421 35.21 -37.04 -30.84
CA TYR A 421 34.29 -37.02 -29.71
C TYR A 421 35.06 -36.95 -28.40
N ASN A 422 34.42 -36.35 -27.39
CA ASN A 422 34.85 -36.43 -26.01
C ASN A 422 33.65 -36.78 -25.12
N TRP A 423 33.94 -37.39 -23.99
CA TRP A 423 32.95 -37.58 -22.93
C TRP A 423 33.66 -37.46 -21.59
N SER A 424 32.95 -36.94 -20.60
CA SER A 424 33.45 -36.81 -19.24
C SER A 424 32.36 -37.19 -18.26
N THR A 425 32.78 -37.80 -17.15
CA THR A 425 31.93 -38.02 -15.99
C THR A 425 32.76 -37.82 -14.74
N GLY A 426 32.17 -37.21 -13.71
CA GLY A 426 32.87 -36.88 -12.49
C GLY A 426 31.94 -36.71 -11.30
N LEU A 427 32.52 -36.86 -10.11
CA LEU A 427 31.91 -36.48 -8.85
C LEU A 427 32.77 -35.38 -8.24
N GLU A 428 32.16 -34.23 -7.98
CA GLU A 428 32.83 -33.08 -7.37
C GLU A 428 32.33 -32.90 -5.93
N LEU A 429 33.21 -33.12 -4.95
CA LEU A 429 32.91 -32.92 -3.53
C LEU A 429 33.61 -31.66 -3.04
N SER A 430 32.86 -30.68 -2.54
CA SER A 430 33.41 -29.47 -1.93
C SER A 430 32.73 -29.15 -0.61
N PHE A 431 33.53 -28.79 0.39
CA PHE A 431 33.01 -28.30 1.66
C PHE A 431 34.03 -27.46 2.44
N PRO A 432 33.61 -26.35 3.06
CA PRO A 432 34.48 -25.59 3.94
C PRO A 432 34.68 -26.34 5.27
N TRP A 433 35.92 -26.43 5.74
CA TRP A 433 36.23 -27.13 6.99
C TRP A 433 35.43 -26.56 8.17
N GLY A 434 34.70 -27.42 8.87
CA GLY A 434 33.91 -27.09 10.07
C GLY A 434 32.51 -26.48 9.83
N MET A 435 32.17 -26.02 8.62
CA MET A 435 30.86 -25.44 8.24
C MET A 435 30.24 -24.45 9.26
N ARG A 436 31.07 -23.65 9.94
CA ARG A 436 30.60 -22.75 11.01
C ARG A 436 29.52 -21.78 10.51
N SER A 437 29.71 -21.20 9.33
CA SER A 437 28.75 -20.28 8.70
C SER A 437 27.39 -20.95 8.44
N ALA A 438 27.36 -22.13 7.81
CA ALA A 438 26.09 -22.83 7.52
C ALA A 438 25.34 -23.23 8.81
N ARG A 439 26.06 -23.68 9.85
CA ARG A 439 25.46 -23.99 11.16
C ARG A 439 24.91 -22.73 11.85
N ALA A 440 25.63 -21.61 11.77
CA ALA A 440 25.17 -20.33 12.30
C ALA A 440 23.92 -19.85 11.56
N GLN A 441 23.89 -19.93 10.23
CA GLN A 441 22.71 -19.59 9.43
C GLN A 441 21.49 -20.45 9.79
N LEU A 442 21.65 -21.77 9.96
CA LEU A 442 20.57 -22.64 10.42
C LEU A 442 20.08 -22.25 11.83
N SER A 443 20.99 -21.91 12.74
CA SER A 443 20.64 -21.43 14.08
C SER A 443 19.84 -20.12 14.00
N THR A 444 20.25 -19.18 13.16
CA THR A 444 19.53 -17.93 12.90
C THR A 444 18.12 -18.20 12.35
N ARG A 445 17.98 -19.07 11.34
CA ARG A 445 16.65 -19.40 10.78
C ARG A 445 15.74 -20.09 11.79
N LYS A 446 16.28 -20.93 12.70
CA LYS A 446 15.50 -21.50 13.80
C LYS A 446 14.98 -20.44 14.76
N LYS A 447 15.82 -19.47 15.13
CA LYS A 447 15.43 -18.35 15.99
C LYS A 447 14.40 -17.44 15.32
N GLN A 448 14.52 -17.20 14.01
CA GLN A 448 13.53 -16.44 13.25
C GLN A 448 12.16 -17.12 13.28
N VAL A 449 12.06 -18.45 13.13
CA VAL A 449 10.77 -19.15 13.28
C VAL A 449 10.16 -18.92 14.67
N LEU A 450 10.97 -19.06 15.74
CA LEU A 450 10.50 -18.82 17.11
C LEU A 450 10.09 -17.36 17.34
N GLN A 451 10.78 -16.41 16.70
CA GLN A 451 10.44 -15.00 16.73
C GLN A 451 9.05 -14.76 16.11
N GLU A 452 8.80 -15.27 14.91
CA GLU A 452 7.48 -15.11 14.25
C GLU A 452 6.36 -15.84 15.01
N GLU A 453 6.64 -16.98 15.65
CA GLU A 453 5.69 -17.68 16.53
C GLU A 453 5.38 -16.87 17.80
N THR A 454 6.35 -16.09 18.30
CA THR A 454 6.13 -15.16 19.43
C THR A 454 5.34 -13.93 18.97
N GLU A 455 5.63 -13.42 17.78
CA GLU A 455 4.89 -12.29 17.17
C GLU A 455 3.41 -12.64 16.97
N LEU A 456 3.10 -13.88 16.56
CA LEU A 456 1.73 -14.36 16.51
C LEU A 456 1.02 -14.24 17.87
N ALA A 457 1.70 -14.56 18.97
CA ALA A 457 1.12 -14.42 20.30
C ALA A 457 0.88 -12.95 20.67
N VAL A 458 1.73 -12.03 20.20
CA VAL A 458 1.54 -10.57 20.37
C VAL A 458 0.30 -10.10 19.60
N ILE A 459 0.17 -10.48 18.32
CA ILE A 459 -1.00 -10.15 17.48
C ILE A 459 -2.29 -10.67 18.13
N GLN A 460 -2.30 -11.92 18.58
CA GLN A 460 -3.47 -12.51 19.25
C GLN A 460 -3.80 -11.81 20.58
N GLN A 461 -2.78 -11.43 21.36
CA GLN A 461 -2.98 -10.68 22.60
C GLN A 461 -3.58 -9.30 22.32
N GLU A 462 -3.10 -8.60 21.30
CA GLU A 462 -3.62 -7.29 20.90
C GLU A 462 -5.05 -7.39 20.36
N LEU A 463 -5.35 -8.39 19.53
CA LEU A 463 -6.71 -8.68 19.07
C LEU A 463 -7.66 -8.89 20.25
N LEU A 464 -7.26 -9.70 21.24
CA LEU A 464 -8.07 -9.96 22.43
C LEU A 464 -8.28 -8.70 23.28
N LEU A 465 -7.29 -7.79 23.35
CA LEU A 465 -7.42 -6.51 24.03
C LEU A 465 -8.42 -5.62 23.31
N ARG A 466 -8.22 -5.38 22.01
CA ARG A 466 -9.11 -4.55 21.17
C ARG A 466 -10.54 -5.08 21.20
N LEU A 467 -10.71 -6.40 21.08
CA LEU A 467 -12.04 -7.04 21.14
C LEU A 467 -12.70 -6.83 22.51
N ARG A 468 -11.95 -6.94 23.60
CA ARG A 468 -12.48 -6.73 24.95
C ARG A 468 -12.88 -5.28 25.19
N GLU A 469 -12.11 -4.32 24.67
CA GLU A 469 -12.44 -2.90 24.74
C GLU A 469 -13.68 -2.58 23.92
N ALA A 470 -13.76 -3.04 22.67
CA ALA A 470 -14.93 -2.87 21.81
C ALA A 470 -16.18 -3.52 22.41
N TRP A 471 -16.08 -4.75 22.92
CA TRP A 471 -17.20 -5.43 23.57
C TRP A 471 -17.72 -4.66 24.80
N ARG A 472 -16.82 -4.17 25.66
CA ARG A 472 -17.20 -3.34 26.81
C ARG A 472 -17.79 -2.01 26.39
N ALA A 473 -17.29 -1.41 25.31
CA ALA A 473 -17.81 -0.15 24.77
C ALA A 473 -19.26 -0.33 24.28
N VAL A 474 -19.60 -1.43 23.62
CA VAL A 474 -20.98 -1.72 23.22
C VAL A 474 -21.89 -1.94 24.43
N VAL A 475 -21.44 -2.72 25.43
CA VAL A 475 -22.21 -2.96 26.66
C VAL A 475 -22.50 -1.66 27.41
N ALA A 476 -21.45 -0.86 27.66
CA ALA A 476 -21.58 0.42 28.34
C ALA A 476 -22.36 1.45 27.51
N GLY A 477 -22.16 1.46 26.19
CA GLY A 477 -22.87 2.33 25.25
C GLY A 477 -24.37 2.11 25.31
N LYS A 478 -24.82 0.84 25.32
CA LYS A 478 -26.24 0.50 25.42
C LYS A 478 -26.90 1.02 26.70
N GLU A 479 -26.22 0.85 27.84
CA GLU A 479 -26.70 1.38 29.13
C GLU A 479 -26.66 2.91 29.17
N ARG A 480 -25.62 3.53 28.58
CA ARG A 480 -25.47 4.98 28.48
C ARG A 480 -26.59 5.60 27.65
N THR A 481 -26.90 5.06 26.47
CA THR A 481 -27.99 5.56 25.60
C THR A 481 -29.35 5.49 26.30
N ALA A 482 -29.62 4.41 27.04
CA ALA A 482 -30.85 4.28 27.82
C ALA A 482 -30.93 5.32 28.96
N THR A 483 -29.80 5.57 29.64
CA THR A 483 -29.72 6.53 30.75
C THR A 483 -29.82 7.98 30.26
N THR A 484 -29.12 8.33 29.18
CA THR A 484 -29.16 9.68 28.60
C THR A 484 -30.53 9.98 28.00
N ARG A 485 -31.24 8.98 27.46
CA ARG A 485 -32.63 9.13 27.02
C ARG A 485 -33.56 9.49 28.17
N ALA A 486 -33.44 8.79 29.31
CA ALA A 486 -34.25 9.10 30.49
C ALA A 486 -33.93 10.51 31.02
N SER A 487 -32.65 10.90 31.05
CA SER A 487 -32.22 12.25 31.43
C SER A 487 -32.79 13.32 30.48
N LEU A 488 -32.79 13.06 29.17
CA LEU A 488 -33.34 13.98 28.17
C LEU A 488 -34.83 14.27 28.44
N VAL A 489 -35.64 13.23 28.63
CA VAL A 489 -37.09 13.38 28.91
C VAL A 489 -37.34 14.15 30.21
N LEU A 490 -36.54 13.92 31.25
CA LEU A 490 -36.69 14.63 32.53
C LEU A 490 -36.30 16.11 32.43
N ASN A 491 -35.23 16.44 31.70
CA ASN A 491 -34.81 17.83 31.50
C ASN A 491 -35.76 18.59 30.58
N GLU A 492 -36.35 17.92 29.59
CA GLU A 492 -37.43 18.48 28.78
C GLU A 492 -38.61 18.91 29.65
N GLU A 493 -39.09 18.02 30.53
CA GLU A 493 -40.19 18.32 31.43
C GLU A 493 -39.85 19.46 32.41
N SER A 494 -38.61 19.48 32.92
CA SER A 494 -38.11 20.55 33.78
C SER A 494 -38.14 21.91 33.06
N PHE A 495 -37.62 21.98 31.84
CA PHE A 495 -37.62 23.19 31.02
C PHE A 495 -39.03 23.70 30.75
N VAL A 496 -39.95 22.81 30.32
CA VAL A 496 -41.35 23.17 30.05
C VAL A 496 -42.03 23.72 31.33
N ARG A 497 -41.79 23.10 32.48
CA ARG A 497 -42.36 23.54 33.76
C ARG A 497 -41.79 24.88 34.22
N GLU A 498 -40.48 25.08 34.09
CA GLU A 498 -39.84 26.32 34.53
C GLU A 498 -40.22 27.50 33.63
N ARG A 499 -40.35 27.25 32.32
CA ARG A 499 -40.88 28.22 31.36
C ARG A 499 -42.30 28.65 31.71
N ALA A 500 -43.20 27.70 31.99
CA ALA A 500 -44.57 28.01 32.40
C ALA A 500 -44.62 28.82 33.72
N ARG A 501 -43.71 28.58 34.66
CA ARG A 501 -43.61 29.37 35.90
C ARG A 501 -43.11 30.79 35.65
N TYR A 502 -42.15 30.98 34.74
CA TYR A 502 -41.67 32.30 34.33
C TYR A 502 -42.75 33.11 33.62
N ASP A 503 -43.54 32.47 32.76
CA ASP A 503 -44.67 33.12 32.07
C ASP A 503 -45.78 33.54 33.06
N ALA A 504 -45.92 32.82 34.17
CA ALA A 504 -46.80 33.19 35.28
C ALA A 504 -46.17 34.20 36.28
N GLY A 505 -44.95 34.67 36.06
CA GLY A 505 -44.22 35.57 36.96
C GLY A 505 -43.75 34.93 38.28
N ALA A 506 -43.80 33.60 38.38
CA ALA A 506 -43.46 32.81 39.57
C ALA A 506 -42.03 32.24 39.54
N SER A 507 -41.22 32.61 38.54
CA SER A 507 -39.80 32.29 38.44
C SER A 507 -38.99 33.42 37.80
N SER A 508 -37.65 33.36 37.91
CA SER A 508 -36.72 34.32 37.32
C SER A 508 -36.23 33.85 35.95
N PHE A 509 -35.91 34.79 35.05
CA PHE A 509 -35.39 34.48 33.71
C PHE A 509 -34.14 33.60 33.75
N ARG A 510 -33.25 33.86 34.72
CA ARG A 510 -32.05 33.04 34.97
C ARG A 510 -32.37 31.55 35.14
N ASN A 511 -33.45 31.19 35.84
CA ASN A 511 -33.81 29.78 36.04
C ASN A 511 -34.30 29.12 34.74
N VAL A 512 -34.94 29.89 33.85
CA VAL A 512 -35.35 29.40 32.53
C VAL A 512 -34.13 29.14 31.65
N LEU A 513 -33.16 30.07 31.64
CA LEU A 513 -31.90 29.88 30.92
C LEU A 513 -31.10 28.68 31.45
N GLU A 514 -31.09 28.47 32.78
CA GLU A 514 -30.44 27.31 33.40
C GLU A 514 -31.14 26.00 32.99
N ALA A 515 -32.47 25.92 33.08
CA ALA A 515 -33.23 24.75 32.66
C ALA A 515 -33.12 24.46 31.15
N GLN A 516 -33.05 25.50 30.31
CA GLN A 516 -32.80 25.36 28.87
C GLN A 516 -31.41 24.79 28.62
N ARG A 517 -30.38 25.35 29.26
CA ARG A 517 -29.00 24.86 29.14
C ARG A 517 -28.90 23.39 29.54
N ASP A 518 -29.55 22.99 30.63
CA ASP A 518 -29.58 21.60 31.08
C ASP A 518 -30.26 20.66 30.07
N PHE A 519 -31.35 21.11 29.44
CA PHE A 519 -32.03 20.38 28.37
C PHE A 519 -31.19 20.26 27.10
N ASP A 520 -30.56 21.36 26.67
CA ASP A 520 -29.66 21.38 25.51
C ASP A 520 -28.47 20.44 25.73
N GLU A 521 -27.86 20.47 26.92
CA GLU A 521 -26.77 19.56 27.28
C GLU A 521 -27.25 18.10 27.36
N ALA A 522 -28.48 17.85 27.82
CA ALA A 522 -29.07 16.51 27.81
C ALA A 522 -29.29 15.97 26.38
N LYS A 523 -29.74 16.83 25.44
CA LYS A 523 -29.85 16.48 24.01
C LYS A 523 -28.51 16.11 23.41
N ILE A 524 -27.48 16.94 23.62
CA ILE A 524 -26.11 16.67 23.12
C ILE A 524 -25.59 15.36 23.70
N ARG A 525 -25.69 15.16 25.02
CA ARG A 525 -25.26 13.91 25.69
C ARG A 525 -25.99 12.67 25.19
N HIS A 526 -27.26 12.81 24.79
CA HIS A 526 -28.02 11.69 24.21
C HIS A 526 -27.56 11.38 22.78
N LEU A 527 -27.39 12.40 21.94
CA LEU A 527 -26.87 12.25 20.59
C LEU A 527 -25.46 11.63 20.60
N ASP A 528 -24.58 12.10 21.49
CA ASP A 528 -23.23 11.54 21.68
C ASP A 528 -23.28 10.07 22.08
N ALA A 529 -24.20 9.69 22.98
CA ALA A 529 -24.38 8.30 23.37
C ALA A 529 -24.90 7.42 22.22
N MET A 530 -25.69 7.95 21.29
CA MET A 530 -26.16 7.21 20.11
C MET A 530 -25.02 6.96 19.12
N ILE A 531 -24.23 8.00 18.77
CA ILE A 531 -23.11 7.83 17.85
C ILE A 531 -22.02 6.92 18.44
N ASP A 532 -21.69 7.07 19.73
CA ASP A 532 -20.73 6.19 20.42
C ASP A 532 -21.16 4.71 20.40
N LEU A 533 -22.47 4.45 20.54
CA LEU A 533 -23.03 3.09 20.45
C LEU A 533 -22.93 2.54 19.03
N ILE A 534 -23.19 3.36 18.00
CA ILE A 534 -23.03 2.96 16.61
C ILE A 534 -21.56 2.64 16.32
N GLU A 535 -20.64 3.56 16.61
CA GLU A 535 -19.20 3.38 16.35
C GLU A 535 -18.62 2.15 17.06
N SER A 536 -18.98 1.94 18.32
CA SER A 536 -18.54 0.76 19.07
C SER A 536 -19.11 -0.54 18.49
N THR A 537 -20.35 -0.51 17.97
CA THR A 537 -20.97 -1.66 17.30
C THR A 537 -20.28 -1.99 15.98
N VAL A 538 -19.95 -0.99 15.17
CA VAL A 538 -19.17 -1.18 13.93
C VAL A 538 -17.80 -1.73 14.25
N SER A 539 -17.12 -1.16 15.26
CA SER A 539 -15.79 -1.60 15.70
C SER A 539 -15.80 -3.05 16.19
N LEU A 540 -16.82 -3.46 16.96
CA LEU A 540 -16.98 -4.84 17.39
C LEU A 540 -17.24 -5.78 16.20
N SER A 541 -18.15 -5.37 15.29
CA SER A 541 -18.51 -6.16 14.09
C SER A 541 -17.31 -6.36 13.15
N ARG A 542 -16.40 -5.39 13.10
CA ARG A 542 -15.14 -5.50 12.36
C ARG A 542 -14.20 -6.53 12.98
N LEU A 543 -14.09 -6.56 14.31
CA LEU A 543 -13.17 -7.46 15.01
C LEU A 543 -13.67 -8.89 15.08
N ASP A 544 -14.99 -9.11 15.25
CA ASP A 544 -15.58 -10.45 15.26
C ASP A 544 -15.85 -11.01 13.85
N GLY A 545 -15.69 -10.18 12.82
CA GLY A 545 -15.82 -10.49 11.41
C GLY A 545 -17.26 -10.54 10.89
N THR A 546 -18.24 -10.14 11.71
CA THR A 546 -19.66 -10.12 11.31
C THR A 546 -20.04 -8.93 10.43
N ILE A 547 -19.16 -7.94 10.27
CA ILE A 547 -19.42 -6.72 9.49
C ILE A 547 -19.84 -7.01 8.05
N LEU A 548 -19.25 -8.01 7.39
CA LEU A 548 -19.63 -8.40 6.03
C LEU A 548 -21.06 -8.93 5.95
N ILE A 549 -21.38 -9.86 6.85
CA ILE A 549 -22.69 -10.52 6.91
C ILE A 549 -23.78 -9.48 7.21
N ARG A 550 -23.49 -8.51 8.09
CA ARG A 550 -24.40 -7.42 8.43
C ARG A 550 -24.77 -6.56 7.21
N HIS A 551 -23.84 -6.37 6.28
CA HIS A 551 -24.08 -5.62 5.05
C HIS A 551 -24.54 -6.49 3.87
N GLY A 552 -24.62 -7.82 4.05
CA GLY A 552 -25.11 -8.74 3.02
C GLY A 552 -24.03 -9.18 2.03
N PHE A 553 -22.75 -8.91 2.30
CA PHE A 553 -21.65 -9.30 1.43
C PHE A 553 -21.12 -10.70 1.77
N GLU A 554 -20.78 -11.46 0.73
CA GLU A 554 -19.99 -12.69 0.84
C GLU A 554 -18.58 -12.48 0.28
N TRP A 555 -17.59 -13.18 0.83
CA TRP A 555 -16.20 -13.09 0.37
C TRP A 555 -16.04 -13.45 -1.11
N GLU A 556 -16.87 -14.35 -1.65
CA GLU A 556 -16.78 -14.77 -3.06
C GLU A 556 -17.14 -13.63 -4.02
N GLU A 557 -18.13 -12.81 -3.67
CA GLU A 557 -18.53 -11.63 -4.44
C GLU A 557 -17.43 -10.56 -4.41
N ILE A 558 -16.94 -10.22 -3.21
CA ILE A 558 -15.88 -9.22 -3.01
C ILE A 558 -14.56 -9.65 -3.66
N ASP A 559 -14.18 -10.92 -3.54
CA ASP A 559 -12.95 -11.44 -4.17
C ASP A 559 -13.04 -11.35 -5.71
N SER A 560 -14.23 -11.49 -6.29
CA SER A 560 -14.43 -11.35 -7.74
C SER A 560 -14.31 -9.90 -8.20
N GLU A 561 -14.88 -8.96 -7.44
CA GLU A 561 -14.75 -7.53 -7.72
C GLU A 561 -13.31 -7.05 -7.53
N THR A 562 -12.65 -7.45 -6.45
CA THR A 562 -11.27 -7.04 -6.14
C THR A 562 -10.21 -7.62 -7.08
N GLN A 563 -10.52 -8.70 -7.81
CA GLN A 563 -9.65 -9.27 -8.84
C GLN A 563 -9.54 -8.41 -10.10
N THR A 564 -10.57 -7.60 -10.40
CA THR A 564 -10.45 -6.61 -11.48
C THR A 564 -9.46 -5.53 -11.04
N LEU A 565 -8.52 -5.15 -11.90
CA LEU A 565 -7.62 -4.04 -11.57
C LEU A 565 -8.42 -2.74 -11.63
N PRO A 566 -8.29 -1.86 -10.61
CA PRO A 566 -8.92 -0.54 -10.68
C PRO A 566 -8.34 0.27 -11.84
N GLU A 567 -9.14 1.14 -12.44
CA GLU A 567 -8.64 2.03 -13.50
C GLU A 567 -7.55 2.97 -12.95
N PRO A 568 -6.56 3.36 -13.77
CA PRO A 568 -5.56 4.34 -13.36
C PRO A 568 -6.23 5.66 -12.97
N VAL A 569 -5.93 6.15 -11.78
CA VAL A 569 -6.41 7.45 -11.32
C VAL A 569 -5.38 8.51 -11.72
N GLU A 570 -5.79 9.51 -12.49
CA GLU A 570 -4.92 10.63 -12.83
C GLU A 570 -4.64 11.49 -11.58
N PRO A 571 -3.38 11.88 -11.33
CA PRO A 571 -3.07 12.80 -10.25
C PRO A 571 -3.72 14.16 -10.53
N LEU A 572 -4.07 14.88 -9.47
CA LEU A 572 -4.75 16.15 -9.57
C LEU A 572 -3.92 17.15 -10.40
N PRO A 573 -4.55 17.82 -11.40
CA PRO A 573 -3.84 18.74 -12.27
C PRO A 573 -3.35 19.95 -11.46
N VAL A 574 -2.03 20.12 -11.37
CA VAL A 574 -1.39 21.24 -10.65
C VAL A 574 -1.57 22.57 -11.39
N ASP A 575 -1.79 22.52 -12.70
CA ASP A 575 -1.78 23.68 -13.60
C ASP A 575 -3.08 24.49 -13.62
N ASN A 576 -4.15 24.03 -12.96
CA ASN A 576 -5.47 24.69 -12.95
C ASN A 576 -5.78 25.48 -11.66
N LEU A 577 -4.87 25.51 -10.68
CA LEU A 577 -4.95 26.44 -9.57
C LEU A 577 -4.37 27.76 -10.05
N GLY A 578 -5.23 28.64 -10.55
CA GLY A 578 -4.86 29.92 -11.16
C GLY A 578 -3.72 30.60 -10.41
N ALA A 579 -2.68 30.99 -11.15
CA ALA A 579 -1.58 31.77 -10.61
C ALA A 579 -2.15 32.94 -9.78
N PRO A 580 -1.62 33.23 -8.58
CA PRO A 580 -2.08 34.39 -7.81
C PRO A 580 -1.88 35.63 -8.67
N SER A 581 -2.99 36.28 -9.03
CA SER A 581 -3.04 37.51 -9.83
C SER A 581 -2.57 38.72 -9.04
#